data_AF-A0A836RJ05-F1
#
_entry.id   AF-A0A836RJ05-F1
#
_cell.length_a   1.000
_cell.length_b   1.000
_cell.length_c   1.000
_cell.angle_alpha   90.00
_cell.angle_beta   90.00
_cell.angle_gamma   90.00
#
_symmetry.space_group_name_H-M   'P 1'
#
loop_
_entity.id
_entity.type
_entity.pdbx_description
1 polymer ?
#
loop_
_entity_poly.entity_id
_entity_poly.type
_entity_poly.pdbx_seq_one_letter_code
_entity_poly.pdbx_strand_id
1 'polypeptide(L)'
;MGDLVPVRPVEPNQAAKEKIAATTVFGSPWDAYFRARPGQSVLTRPLADDLMPATIYETVAVRPGGQVVADVVLHGETEPFFPALVVARYGKGKVAYIAGAIGAMYRQTHLEQLADFLRDVIRWASPDGLPYELDAPSGLIANLTARGDLRVLHLVNWTGCKLEAPMQNAYYLPPVRNVQIRYRLPPGKGVSAVRLFVPVECKHHVEGGVLHLTLPQVDAYQGIVIELR
;
A
#
# COMPACT_ATOMS: atom_id res chain seq x y z
N MET A 1 13.37 -19.80 -2.89
CA MET A 1 11.98 -19.31 -2.90
C MET A 1 11.07 -20.51 -3.20
N GLY A 2 10.94 -21.45 -2.25
CA GLY A 2 10.30 -22.77 -2.45
C GLY A 2 8.77 -22.71 -2.54
N ASP A 3 8.08 -23.71 -1.99
CA ASP A 3 6.61 -23.89 -2.05
C ASP A 3 5.74 -22.74 -1.47
N LEU A 4 6.37 -21.66 -0.98
CA LEU A 4 5.70 -20.47 -0.47
C LEU A 4 5.19 -19.54 -1.57
N VAL A 5 5.81 -19.53 -2.76
CA VAL A 5 5.40 -18.65 -3.85
C VAL A 5 4.25 -19.31 -4.62
N PRO A 6 3.07 -18.69 -4.73
CA PRO A 6 1.89 -19.32 -5.33
C PRO A 6 1.93 -19.38 -6.87
N VAL A 7 3.07 -19.04 -7.47
CA VAL A 7 3.28 -18.96 -8.90
C VAL A 7 4.60 -19.59 -9.32
N ARG A 8 4.75 -19.81 -10.62
CA ARG A 8 6.02 -20.13 -11.28
C ARG A 8 6.19 -19.25 -12.51
N PRO A 9 7.41 -18.79 -12.82
CA PRO A 9 7.68 -18.15 -14.11
C PRO A 9 7.30 -19.09 -15.26
N VAL A 10 6.82 -18.52 -16.36
CA VAL A 10 6.56 -19.26 -17.59
C VAL A 10 7.06 -18.50 -18.79
N GLU A 11 7.69 -19.20 -19.72
CA GLU A 11 7.99 -18.65 -21.03
C GLU A 11 6.69 -18.49 -21.82
N PRO A 12 6.37 -17.29 -22.35
CA PRO A 12 5.22 -17.11 -23.20
C PRO A 12 5.30 -17.97 -24.47
N ASN A 13 4.17 -18.52 -24.89
CA ASN A 13 4.10 -19.22 -26.17
C ASN A 13 4.22 -18.23 -27.35
N GLN A 14 4.35 -18.75 -28.57
CA GLN A 14 4.57 -17.92 -29.76
C GLN A 14 3.47 -16.86 -29.97
N ALA A 15 2.20 -17.24 -29.83
CA ALA A 15 1.07 -16.31 -29.97
C ALA A 15 1.10 -15.19 -28.92
N ALA A 16 1.44 -15.52 -27.66
CA ALA A 16 1.59 -14.52 -26.61
C ALA A 16 2.79 -13.60 -26.87
N LYS A 17 3.92 -14.12 -27.38
CA LYS A 17 5.08 -13.32 -27.79
C LYS A 17 4.72 -12.34 -28.89
N GLU A 18 3.93 -12.76 -29.88
CA GLU A 18 3.45 -11.90 -30.95
C GLU A 18 2.54 -10.78 -30.43
N LYS A 19 1.61 -11.09 -29.51
CA LYS A 19 0.78 -10.08 -28.84
C LYS A 19 1.62 -9.07 -28.05
N ILE A 20 2.56 -9.54 -27.23
CA ILE A 20 3.47 -8.69 -26.47
C ILE A 20 4.27 -7.77 -27.41
N ALA A 21 4.86 -8.34 -28.46
CA ALA A 21 5.61 -7.57 -29.44
C ALA A 21 4.74 -6.49 -30.08
N ALA A 22 3.52 -6.81 -30.52
CA ALA A 22 2.60 -5.85 -31.11
C ALA A 22 2.30 -4.66 -30.18
N THR A 23 2.13 -4.90 -28.87
CA THR A 23 1.91 -3.83 -27.88
C THR A 23 3.13 -2.95 -27.62
N THR A 24 4.33 -3.39 -27.99
CA THR A 24 5.57 -2.59 -27.82
C THR A 24 5.93 -1.73 -29.04
N VAL A 25 5.31 -1.98 -30.21
CA VAL A 25 5.69 -1.38 -31.49
C VAL A 25 5.29 0.10 -31.63
N PHE A 26 4.25 0.56 -30.94
CA PHE A 26 3.80 1.97 -31.02
C PHE A 26 4.37 2.87 -29.93
N GLY A 27 5.38 2.40 -29.18
CA GLY A 27 6.09 3.22 -28.18
C GLY A 27 5.26 3.60 -26.95
N SER A 28 4.04 3.06 -26.80
CA SER A 28 3.21 3.26 -25.62
C SER A 28 3.26 2.00 -24.75
N PRO A 29 4.01 2.01 -23.62
CA PRO A 29 3.96 0.91 -22.66
C PRO A 29 2.60 0.81 -21.94
N TRP A 30 1.63 1.67 -22.29
CA TRP A 30 0.33 1.82 -21.61
C TRP A 30 -0.76 0.86 -22.06
N ASP A 31 -0.47 -0.09 -22.96
CA ASP A 31 -1.49 -0.97 -23.54
C ASP A 31 -1.71 -2.26 -22.75
N ALA A 32 -1.18 -2.34 -21.52
CA ALA A 32 -1.43 -3.43 -20.58
C ALA A 32 -1.96 -2.90 -19.25
N TYR A 33 -2.98 -3.58 -18.73
CA TYR A 33 -3.67 -3.21 -17.50
C TYR A 33 -3.88 -4.40 -16.59
N PHE A 34 -3.97 -4.17 -15.28
CA PHE A 34 -4.54 -5.12 -14.35
C PHE A 34 -6.05 -4.92 -14.30
N ARG A 35 -6.77 -6.04 -14.35
CA ARG A 35 -8.21 -6.11 -14.15
C ARG A 35 -8.51 -7.10 -13.03
N ALA A 36 -9.26 -6.68 -12.02
CA ALA A 36 -9.71 -7.57 -10.97
C ALA A 36 -10.71 -8.62 -11.51
N ARG A 37 -10.65 -9.85 -10.98
CA ARG A 37 -11.62 -10.89 -11.29
C ARG A 37 -12.94 -10.62 -10.56
N PRO A 38 -14.10 -10.90 -11.16
CA PRO A 38 -15.37 -10.82 -10.45
C PRO A 38 -15.39 -11.69 -9.18
N GLY A 39 -15.96 -11.17 -8.09
CA GLY A 39 -16.13 -11.93 -6.84
C GLY A 39 -14.87 -12.11 -5.98
N GLN A 40 -13.73 -11.53 -6.37
CA GLN A 40 -12.55 -11.48 -5.51
C GLN A 40 -12.79 -10.58 -4.27
N SER A 41 -12.04 -10.82 -3.18
CA SER A 41 -12.24 -10.15 -1.88
C SER A 41 -11.01 -9.38 -1.37
N VAL A 42 -10.06 -9.10 -2.25
CA VAL A 42 -8.75 -8.49 -1.93
C VAL A 42 -8.75 -7.01 -2.28
N LEU A 43 -9.04 -6.69 -3.54
CA LEU A 43 -9.12 -5.32 -4.04
C LEU A 43 -10.50 -4.74 -3.73
N THR A 44 -10.53 -3.51 -3.25
CA THR A 44 -11.75 -2.77 -2.89
C THR A 44 -12.15 -1.81 -4.01
N ARG A 45 -13.39 -1.31 -3.99
CA ARG A 45 -13.83 -0.30 -4.96
C ARG A 45 -13.07 1.03 -4.75
N PRO A 46 -12.69 1.74 -5.83
CA PRO A 46 -13.05 1.48 -7.23
C PRO A 46 -12.14 0.47 -7.95
N LEU A 47 -10.98 0.09 -7.38
CA LEU A 47 -10.01 -0.80 -8.03
C LEU A 47 -10.55 -2.18 -8.41
N ALA A 48 -11.56 -2.67 -7.69
CA ALA A 48 -12.25 -3.92 -8.02
C ALA A 48 -13.02 -3.86 -9.35
N ASP A 49 -13.39 -2.67 -9.81
CA ASP A 49 -14.19 -2.44 -11.02
C ASP A 49 -13.38 -1.72 -12.13
N ASP A 50 -12.22 -1.14 -11.79
CA ASP A 50 -11.39 -0.33 -12.69
C ASP A 50 -10.20 -1.10 -13.32
N LEU A 51 -9.63 -0.50 -14.36
CA LEU A 51 -8.34 -0.90 -14.94
C LEU A 51 -7.19 -0.13 -14.28
N MET A 52 -6.12 -0.83 -13.90
CA MET A 52 -4.91 -0.22 -13.37
C MET A 52 -3.75 -0.39 -14.36
N PRO A 53 -2.87 0.61 -14.55
CA PRO A 53 -1.72 0.46 -15.43
C PRO A 53 -0.82 -0.71 -15.01
N ALA A 54 -0.42 -1.53 -15.99
CA ALA A 54 0.41 -2.71 -15.80
C ALA A 54 1.51 -2.78 -16.86
N THR A 55 2.21 -1.67 -17.06
CA THR A 55 3.15 -1.48 -18.17
C THR A 55 4.37 -2.40 -18.11
N ILE A 56 4.73 -2.87 -16.90
CA ILE A 56 5.83 -3.79 -16.64
C ILE A 56 5.27 -4.94 -15.80
N TYR A 57 5.31 -6.17 -16.35
CA TYR A 57 4.83 -7.37 -15.70
C TYR A 57 5.66 -8.61 -16.06
N GLU A 58 5.70 -9.54 -15.12
CA GLU A 58 6.25 -10.87 -15.31
C GLU A 58 5.19 -11.84 -15.82
N THR A 59 5.62 -12.83 -16.61
CA THR A 59 4.74 -13.87 -17.12
C THR A 59 4.80 -15.09 -16.21
N VAL A 60 3.66 -15.42 -15.61
CA VAL A 60 3.58 -16.44 -14.56
C VAL A 60 2.41 -17.41 -14.77
N ALA A 61 2.57 -18.62 -14.27
CA ALA A 61 1.49 -19.58 -14.08
C ALA A 61 1.25 -19.83 -12.60
N VAL A 62 -0.01 -20.09 -12.24
CA VAL A 62 -0.45 -20.33 -10.87
C VAL A 62 -0.10 -21.76 -10.46
N ARG A 63 0.41 -21.94 -9.22
CA ARG A 63 0.62 -23.25 -8.61
C ARG A 63 -0.65 -23.72 -7.88
N PRO A 64 -0.80 -25.04 -7.63
CA PRO A 64 -1.90 -25.54 -6.79
C PRO A 64 -2.00 -24.78 -5.46
N GLY A 65 -3.22 -24.38 -5.10
CA GLY A 65 -3.50 -23.57 -3.90
C GLY A 65 -3.38 -22.06 -4.08
N GLY A 66 -2.91 -21.58 -5.24
CA GLY A 66 -2.98 -20.16 -5.62
C GLY A 66 -4.34 -19.77 -6.17
N GLN A 67 -4.84 -18.61 -5.76
CA GLN A 67 -6.05 -17.98 -6.27
C GLN A 67 -5.66 -16.70 -7.03
N VAL A 68 -6.10 -16.58 -8.27
CA VAL A 68 -5.92 -15.34 -9.03
C VAL A 68 -6.98 -14.33 -8.61
N VAL A 69 -6.53 -13.13 -8.30
CA VAL A 69 -7.34 -11.98 -7.88
C VAL A 69 -7.51 -10.99 -9.03
N ALA A 70 -6.46 -10.79 -9.81
CA ALA A 70 -6.45 -9.92 -10.98
C ALA A 70 -5.61 -10.54 -12.09
N ASP A 71 -5.93 -10.20 -13.33
CA ASP A 71 -5.21 -10.61 -14.52
C ASP A 71 -4.67 -9.37 -15.25
N VAL A 72 -3.57 -9.56 -15.97
CA VAL A 72 -3.13 -8.68 -17.03
C VAL A 72 -4.10 -8.81 -18.19
N VAL A 73 -4.58 -7.69 -18.71
CA VAL A 73 -5.39 -7.59 -19.92
C VAL A 73 -4.74 -6.58 -20.86
N LEU A 74 -4.82 -6.82 -22.16
CA LEU A 74 -4.30 -5.90 -23.18
C LEU A 74 -5.37 -4.88 -23.58
N HIS A 75 -4.94 -3.74 -24.12
CA HIS A 75 -5.83 -2.70 -24.60
C HIS A 75 -6.86 -3.25 -25.60
N GLY A 76 -8.14 -2.90 -25.39
CA GLY A 76 -9.24 -3.38 -26.22
C GLY A 76 -9.64 -4.83 -25.99
N GLU A 77 -8.88 -5.60 -25.19
CA GLU A 77 -9.18 -6.98 -24.84
C GLU A 77 -9.87 -7.06 -23.46
N THR A 78 -10.73 -8.06 -23.31
CA THR A 78 -11.36 -8.40 -22.03
C THR A 78 -10.91 -9.75 -21.49
N GLU A 79 -10.26 -10.55 -22.34
CA GLU A 79 -9.75 -11.86 -21.98
C GLU A 79 -8.51 -11.73 -21.08
N PRO A 80 -8.43 -12.52 -19.99
CA PRO A 80 -7.22 -12.63 -19.19
C PRO A 80 -6.02 -13.07 -20.03
N PHE A 81 -4.93 -12.31 -19.96
CA PHE A 81 -3.68 -12.65 -20.66
C PHE A 81 -2.73 -13.44 -19.75
N PHE A 82 -2.35 -12.87 -18.61
CA PHE A 82 -1.53 -13.53 -17.58
C PHE A 82 -2.03 -13.18 -16.17
N PRO A 83 -1.85 -14.04 -15.16
CA PRO A 83 -2.15 -13.67 -13.77
C PRO A 83 -1.33 -12.46 -13.31
N ALA A 84 -1.99 -11.44 -12.77
CA ALA A 84 -1.36 -10.20 -12.29
C ALA A 84 -1.18 -10.17 -10.76
N LEU A 85 -2.21 -10.60 -10.03
CA LEU A 85 -2.20 -10.71 -8.58
C LEU A 85 -2.67 -12.10 -8.19
N VAL A 86 -1.81 -12.85 -7.52
CA VAL A 86 -2.11 -14.22 -7.06
C VAL A 86 -1.92 -14.28 -5.57
N VAL A 87 -2.93 -14.79 -4.87
CA VAL A 87 -2.92 -14.94 -3.42
C VAL A 87 -2.97 -16.40 -3.01
N ALA A 88 -2.38 -16.73 -1.87
CA ALA A 88 -2.45 -18.06 -1.29
C ALA A 88 -2.35 -18.02 0.23
N ARG A 89 -2.67 -19.15 0.86
CA ARG A 89 -2.45 -19.39 2.28
C ARG A 89 -1.41 -20.47 2.47
N TYR A 90 -0.54 -20.28 3.45
CA TYR A 90 0.44 -21.28 3.86
C TYR A 90 0.43 -21.38 5.39
N GLY A 91 -0.13 -22.48 5.91
CA GLY A 91 -0.47 -22.58 7.33
C GLY A 91 -1.38 -21.44 7.79
N LYS A 92 -0.92 -20.65 8.76
CA LYS A 92 -1.63 -19.43 9.24
C LYS A 92 -1.28 -18.16 8.43
N GLY A 93 -0.26 -18.23 7.57
CA GLY A 93 0.23 -17.10 6.78
C GLY A 93 -0.60 -16.87 5.51
N LYS A 94 -0.53 -15.63 5.02
CA LYS A 94 -1.07 -15.21 3.73
C LYS A 94 0.08 -14.72 2.85
N VAL A 95 0.04 -15.06 1.56
CA VAL A 95 1.04 -14.63 0.58
C VAL A 95 0.31 -13.99 -0.59
N ALA A 96 0.75 -12.82 -0.99
CA ALA A 96 0.31 -12.14 -2.21
C ALA A 96 1.53 -11.97 -3.13
N TYR A 97 1.41 -12.46 -4.36
CA TYR A 97 2.37 -12.27 -5.43
C TYR A 97 1.80 -11.27 -6.44
N ILE A 98 2.55 -10.21 -6.72
CA ILE A 98 2.21 -9.19 -7.70
C ILE A 98 3.19 -9.35 -8.87
N ALA A 99 2.69 -9.67 -10.06
CA ALA A 99 3.50 -9.88 -11.25
C ALA A 99 4.05 -8.56 -11.83
N GLY A 100 3.38 -7.44 -11.54
CA GLY A 100 3.76 -6.11 -12.04
C GLY A 100 4.69 -5.35 -11.12
N ALA A 101 5.48 -4.46 -11.71
CA ALA A 101 6.40 -3.57 -10.99
C ALA A 101 5.68 -2.39 -10.30
N ILE A 102 4.56 -2.65 -9.60
CA ILE A 102 3.65 -1.63 -9.03
C ILE A 102 4.39 -0.65 -8.11
N GLY A 103 5.31 -1.13 -7.28
CA GLY A 103 6.10 -0.25 -6.39
C GLY A 103 7.03 0.70 -7.15
N ALA A 104 7.63 0.24 -8.25
CA ALA A 104 8.47 1.07 -9.12
C ALA A 104 7.62 2.08 -9.89
N MET A 105 6.48 1.65 -10.43
CA MET A 105 5.54 2.54 -11.12
C MET A 105 4.97 3.61 -10.18
N TYR A 106 4.61 3.25 -8.94
CA TYR A 106 4.15 4.22 -7.95
C TYR A 106 5.23 5.26 -7.64
N ARG A 107 6.48 4.81 -7.45
CA ARG A 107 7.62 5.72 -7.24
C ARG A 107 7.81 6.69 -8.40
N GLN A 108 7.60 6.24 -9.64
CA GLN A 108 7.80 7.07 -10.83
C GLN A 108 6.64 8.03 -11.11
N THR A 109 5.40 7.58 -10.90
CA THR A 109 4.20 8.26 -11.38
C THR A 109 3.38 8.93 -10.29
N HIS A 110 3.54 8.51 -9.03
CA HIS A 110 2.72 8.91 -7.90
C HIS A 110 1.20 8.72 -8.10
N LEU A 111 0.79 7.82 -9.00
CA LEU A 111 -0.63 7.49 -9.21
C LEU A 111 -1.25 6.89 -7.95
N GLU A 112 -2.31 7.52 -7.44
CA GLU A 112 -2.99 7.14 -6.21
C GLU A 112 -3.57 5.72 -6.29
N GLN A 113 -4.06 5.31 -7.46
CA GLN A 113 -4.59 3.96 -7.69
C GLN A 113 -3.54 2.87 -7.38
N LEU A 114 -2.26 3.14 -7.62
CA LEU A 114 -1.18 2.19 -7.32
C LEU A 114 -0.89 2.12 -5.81
N ALA A 115 -1.01 3.24 -5.10
CA ALA A 115 -0.92 3.25 -3.63
C ALA A 115 -2.09 2.49 -3.00
N ASP A 116 -3.30 2.70 -3.55
CA ASP A 116 -4.53 2.05 -3.11
C ASP A 116 -4.48 0.54 -3.35
N PHE A 117 -3.94 0.11 -4.49
CA PHE A 117 -3.71 -1.30 -4.79
C PHE A 117 -2.78 -1.95 -3.74
N LEU A 118 -1.65 -1.30 -3.44
CA LEU A 118 -0.73 -1.79 -2.42
C LEU A 118 -1.38 -1.84 -1.03
N ARG A 119 -2.15 -0.81 -0.67
CA ARG A 119 -2.89 -0.75 0.59
C ARG A 119 -3.86 -1.92 0.73
N ASP A 120 -4.62 -2.24 -0.31
CA ASP A 120 -5.61 -3.34 -0.29
C ASP A 120 -4.93 -4.71 -0.18
N VAL A 121 -3.83 -4.92 -0.92
CA VAL A 121 -3.03 -6.15 -0.82
C VAL A 121 -2.43 -6.29 0.58
N ILE A 122 -1.89 -5.23 1.17
CA ILE A 122 -1.34 -5.23 2.53
C ILE A 122 -2.43 -5.50 3.56
N ARG A 123 -3.60 -4.87 3.43
CA ARG A 123 -4.76 -5.12 4.31
C ARG A 123 -5.19 -6.57 4.25
N TRP A 124 -5.28 -7.14 3.05
CA TRP A 124 -5.62 -8.55 2.88
C TRP A 124 -4.56 -9.47 3.51
N ALA A 125 -3.27 -9.18 3.31
CA ALA A 125 -2.16 -9.99 3.82
C ALA A 125 -1.98 -9.89 5.34
N SER A 126 -2.38 -8.78 5.95
CA SER A 126 -2.29 -8.54 7.38
C SER A 126 -3.33 -9.38 8.14
N PRO A 127 -2.93 -10.33 9.00
CA PRO A 127 -3.87 -11.21 9.70
C PRO A 127 -4.70 -10.47 10.76
N ASP A 128 -4.06 -9.55 11.49
CA ASP A 128 -4.65 -8.83 12.62
C ASP A 128 -5.00 -7.37 12.25
N GLY A 129 -5.00 -7.06 10.95
CA GLY A 129 -5.17 -5.72 10.36
C GLY A 129 -3.96 -4.79 10.54
N LEU A 130 -4.10 -3.53 10.11
CA LEU A 130 -3.04 -2.52 10.20
C LEU A 130 -2.81 -2.05 11.65
N PRO A 131 -1.55 -1.88 12.11
CA PRO A 131 -1.26 -1.45 13.49
C PRO A 131 -1.75 -0.01 13.76
N TYR A 132 -1.81 0.82 12.73
CA TYR A 132 -2.42 2.13 12.77
C TYR A 132 -2.97 2.53 11.40
N GLU A 133 -3.83 3.54 11.41
CA GLU A 133 -4.30 4.25 10.23
C GLU A 133 -4.09 5.74 10.42
N LEU A 134 -3.80 6.43 9.32
CA LEU A 134 -3.56 7.87 9.28
C LEU A 134 -4.51 8.49 8.26
N ASP A 135 -5.33 9.43 8.71
CA ASP A 135 -6.13 10.30 7.86
C ASP A 135 -5.47 11.68 7.83
N ALA A 136 -4.68 11.87 6.77
CA ALA A 136 -3.90 13.06 6.48
C ALA A 136 -3.47 13.04 5.01
N PRO A 137 -3.06 14.19 4.43
CA PRO A 137 -2.42 14.22 3.12
C PRO A 137 -1.24 13.25 3.00
N SER A 138 -1.05 12.64 1.82
CA SER A 138 -0.03 11.61 1.55
C SER A 138 1.43 12.05 1.77
N GLY A 139 1.68 13.36 1.89
CA GLY A 139 2.98 13.91 2.27
C GLY A 139 3.30 13.82 3.76
N LEU A 140 2.36 13.45 4.63
CA LEU A 140 2.65 13.20 6.04
C LEU A 140 3.11 11.75 6.21
N ILE A 141 4.41 11.56 6.43
CA ILE A 141 5.01 10.23 6.59
C ILE A 141 4.89 9.80 8.05
N ALA A 142 4.39 8.59 8.28
CA ALA A 142 4.26 8.00 9.60
C ALA A 142 5.15 6.76 9.74
N ASN A 143 5.87 6.66 10.87
CA ASN A 143 6.68 5.50 11.23
C ASN A 143 6.46 5.13 12.69
N LEU A 144 5.97 3.90 12.93
CA LEU A 144 5.71 3.37 14.27
C LEU A 144 6.87 2.48 14.72
N THR A 145 7.47 2.83 15.85
CA THR A 145 8.43 1.98 16.56
C THR A 145 7.82 1.42 17.84
N ALA A 146 8.27 0.22 18.25
CA ALA A 146 7.74 -0.47 19.41
C ALA A 146 8.87 -1.06 20.27
N ARG A 147 8.78 -0.89 21.60
CA ARG A 147 9.67 -1.50 22.59
C ARG A 147 8.88 -1.83 23.86
N GLY A 148 8.64 -3.11 24.13
CA GLY A 148 7.84 -3.53 25.29
C GLY A 148 6.43 -2.91 25.24
N ASP A 149 6.06 -2.19 26.30
CA ASP A 149 4.79 -1.45 26.40
C ASP A 149 4.86 -0.02 25.86
N LEU A 150 6.00 0.38 25.26
CA LEU A 150 6.18 1.69 24.64
C LEU A 150 5.95 1.63 23.12
N ARG A 151 5.20 2.58 22.60
CA ARG A 151 5.07 2.85 21.16
C ARG A 151 5.45 4.30 20.88
N VAL A 152 6.19 4.53 19.80
CA VAL A 152 6.49 5.89 19.35
C VAL A 152 6.14 6.01 17.88
N LEU A 153 5.13 6.83 17.59
CA LEU A 153 4.71 7.16 16.23
C LEU A 153 5.36 8.49 15.83
N HIS A 154 6.32 8.41 14.92
CA HIS A 154 6.98 9.55 14.31
C HIS A 154 6.15 10.02 13.10
N LEU A 155 5.85 11.31 13.06
CA LEU A 155 5.16 11.98 11.96
C LEU A 155 6.11 13.03 11.37
N VAL A 156 6.40 12.93 10.07
CA VAL A 156 7.28 13.84 9.35
C VAL A 156 6.48 14.49 8.23
N ASN A 157 6.38 15.83 8.26
CA ASN A 157 5.70 16.56 7.21
C ASN A 157 6.64 16.74 6.01
N TRP A 158 6.37 15.94 4.98
CA TRP A 158 7.09 15.96 3.71
C TRP A 158 6.21 16.49 2.57
N THR A 159 5.39 17.51 2.87
CA THR A 159 4.53 18.22 1.90
C THR A 159 5.22 19.38 1.18
N GLY A 160 6.46 19.70 1.56
CA GLY A 160 7.27 20.77 0.96
C GLY A 160 7.76 20.48 -0.46
N CYS A 161 8.63 21.35 -0.98
CA CYS A 161 9.18 21.22 -2.33
C CYS A 161 9.96 19.89 -2.49
N LYS A 162 9.39 18.95 -3.25
CA LYS A 162 10.00 17.63 -3.54
C LYS A 162 11.09 17.68 -4.60
N LEU A 163 11.23 18.81 -5.29
CA LEU A 163 12.35 19.11 -6.18
C LEU A 163 13.54 19.58 -5.34
N GLU A 164 13.88 18.82 -4.29
CA GLU A 164 15.00 19.10 -3.40
C GLU A 164 16.28 19.24 -4.25
N ALA A 165 16.58 20.48 -4.65
CA ALA A 165 17.82 20.81 -5.31
C ALA A 165 18.84 21.13 -4.22
N PRO A 166 20.07 20.58 -4.32
CA PRO A 166 21.11 20.92 -3.36
C PRO A 166 21.29 22.44 -3.29
N MET A 167 21.43 22.97 -2.07
CA MET A 167 21.59 24.39 -1.76
C MET A 167 20.37 25.29 -2.04
N GLN A 168 19.15 24.76 -2.08
CA GLN A 168 17.94 25.58 -2.04
C GLN A 168 17.30 25.60 -0.64
N ASN A 169 16.96 26.81 -0.18
CA ASN A 169 16.25 27.01 1.08
C ASN A 169 14.74 26.89 0.86
N ALA A 170 14.09 26.01 1.61
CA ALA A 170 12.63 26.03 1.77
C ALA A 170 12.26 27.02 2.87
N TYR A 171 11.83 28.23 2.50
CA TYR A 171 11.51 29.29 3.47
C TYR A 171 10.19 29.07 4.21
N TYR A 172 9.32 28.19 3.70
CA TYR A 172 8.03 27.91 4.29
C TYR A 172 7.63 26.45 4.02
N LEU A 173 7.18 25.77 5.08
CA LEU A 173 6.58 24.45 5.01
C LEU A 173 5.16 24.57 5.58
N PRO A 174 4.11 24.41 4.76
CA PRO A 174 2.74 24.48 5.26
C PRO A 174 2.49 23.35 6.29
N PRO A 175 1.89 23.65 7.45
CA PRO A 175 1.56 22.62 8.42
C PRO A 175 0.44 21.72 7.90
N VAL A 176 0.51 20.43 8.23
CA VAL A 176 -0.56 19.48 7.96
C VAL A 176 -1.60 19.59 9.07
N ARG A 177 -2.83 19.99 8.73
CA ARG A 177 -3.90 20.23 9.70
C ARG A 177 -4.83 19.04 9.86
N ASN A 178 -5.51 18.97 11.01
CA ASN A 178 -6.57 17.99 11.32
C ASN A 178 -6.13 16.53 11.11
N VAL A 179 -4.94 16.19 11.59
CA VAL A 179 -4.39 14.84 11.47
C VAL A 179 -5.13 13.91 12.43
N GLN A 180 -5.78 12.88 11.89
CA GLN A 180 -6.43 11.85 12.69
C GLN A 180 -5.66 10.54 12.59
N ILE A 181 -5.46 9.90 13.74
CA ILE A 181 -4.70 8.67 13.85
C ILE A 181 -5.56 7.67 14.62
N ARG A 182 -5.67 6.46 14.08
CA ARG A 182 -6.31 5.33 14.75
C ARG A 182 -5.23 4.30 15.02
N TYR A 183 -4.89 4.08 16.28
CA TYR A 183 -3.91 3.08 16.70
C TYR A 183 -4.62 1.86 17.29
N ARG A 184 -4.40 0.67 16.71
CA ARG A 184 -4.98 -0.56 17.25
C ARG A 184 -4.19 -1.00 18.48
N LEU A 185 -4.87 -1.10 19.62
CA LEU A 185 -4.26 -1.60 20.85
C LEU A 185 -4.01 -3.11 20.72
N PRO A 186 -2.85 -3.62 21.17
CA PRO A 186 -2.65 -5.05 21.31
C PRO A 186 -3.72 -5.68 22.22
N PRO A 187 -4.15 -6.93 21.96
CA PRO A 187 -5.15 -7.59 22.81
C PRO A 187 -4.77 -7.57 24.28
N GLY A 188 -5.72 -7.18 25.14
CA GLY A 188 -5.52 -7.11 26.59
C GLY A 188 -4.70 -5.93 27.09
N LYS A 189 -4.26 -5.01 26.21
CA LYS A 189 -3.54 -3.79 26.60
C LYS A 189 -4.47 -2.57 26.61
N GLY A 190 -4.29 -1.73 27.63
CA GLY A 190 -4.87 -0.39 27.71
C GLY A 190 -3.84 0.69 27.47
N VAL A 191 -4.30 1.94 27.35
CA VAL A 191 -3.43 3.12 27.34
C VAL A 191 -3.22 3.60 28.77
N SER A 192 -1.96 3.84 29.16
CA SER A 192 -1.61 4.47 30.44
C SER A 192 -1.31 5.95 30.27
N ALA A 193 -0.62 6.33 29.20
CA ALA A 193 -0.31 7.72 28.88
C ALA A 193 -0.12 7.95 27.38
N VAL A 194 -0.39 9.19 26.96
CA VAL A 194 -0.03 9.73 25.65
C VAL A 194 0.82 10.98 25.86
N ARG A 195 2.00 11.04 25.26
CA ARG A 195 2.90 12.21 25.33
C ARG A 195 3.34 12.63 23.93
N LEU A 196 3.68 13.89 23.78
CA LEU A 196 4.12 14.46 22.51
C LEU A 196 5.55 14.99 22.64
N PHE A 197 6.32 14.88 21.58
CA PHE A 197 7.66 15.49 21.52
C PHE A 197 7.57 17.00 21.30
N VAL A 198 6.63 17.43 20.45
CA VAL A 198 6.35 18.85 20.21
C VAL A 198 5.04 19.21 20.92
N PRO A 199 5.04 20.20 21.84
CA PRO A 199 3.83 20.60 22.56
C PRO A 199 2.73 21.08 21.62
N VAL A 200 1.61 20.37 21.61
CA VAL A 200 0.38 20.72 20.89
C VAL A 200 -0.80 20.08 21.63
N GLU A 201 -1.99 20.65 21.51
CA GLU A 201 -3.21 20.00 22.00
C GLU A 201 -3.40 18.67 21.23
N CYS A 202 -3.54 17.56 21.94
CA CYS A 202 -3.88 16.27 21.36
C CYS A 202 -5.12 15.71 22.03
N LYS A 203 -6.22 15.71 21.30
CA LYS A 203 -7.45 15.07 21.75
C LYS A 203 -7.32 13.58 21.52
N HIS A 204 -7.66 12.79 22.53
CA HIS A 204 -7.62 11.34 22.39
C HIS A 204 -8.67 10.64 23.24
N HIS A 205 -9.10 9.48 22.76
CA HIS A 205 -10.01 8.59 23.46
C HIS A 205 -9.80 7.15 22.99
N VAL A 206 -10.24 6.18 23.79
CA VAL A 206 -10.19 4.76 23.43
C VAL A 206 -11.61 4.26 23.20
N GLU A 207 -11.84 3.65 22.04
CA GLU A 207 -13.12 3.03 21.69
C GLU A 207 -12.86 1.70 20.98
N GLY A 208 -13.54 0.63 21.37
CA GLY A 208 -13.47 -0.66 20.66
C GLY A 208 -12.06 -1.26 20.53
N GLY A 209 -11.14 -0.98 21.47
CA GLY A 209 -9.73 -1.43 21.38
C GLY A 209 -8.86 -0.60 20.42
N VAL A 210 -9.34 0.57 20.01
CA VAL A 210 -8.61 1.53 19.17
C VAL A 210 -8.40 2.82 19.96
N LEU A 211 -7.17 3.31 19.98
CA LEU A 211 -6.84 4.65 20.44
C LEU A 211 -7.00 5.63 19.27
N HIS A 212 -7.96 6.53 19.40
CA HIS A 212 -8.19 7.63 18.47
C HIS A 212 -7.42 8.85 18.96
N LEU A 213 -6.59 9.43 18.11
CA LEU A 213 -5.83 10.65 18.37
C LEU A 213 -6.16 11.68 17.29
N THR A 214 -6.35 12.93 17.69
CA THR A 214 -6.51 14.07 16.79
C THR A 214 -5.47 15.13 17.14
N LEU A 215 -4.65 15.50 16.16
CA LEU A 215 -3.75 16.64 16.24
C LEU A 215 -4.32 17.77 15.38
N PRO A 216 -4.42 19.01 15.90
CA PRO A 216 -4.90 20.14 15.13
C PRO A 216 -3.93 20.46 13.99
N GLN A 217 -2.63 20.29 14.21
CA GLN A 217 -1.61 20.39 13.18
C GLN A 217 -0.34 19.61 13.49
N VAL A 218 0.41 19.31 12.43
CA VAL A 218 1.81 18.87 12.46
C VAL A 218 2.61 19.84 11.58
N ASP A 219 3.57 20.55 12.19
CA ASP A 219 4.48 21.45 11.48
C ASP A 219 5.53 20.64 10.71
N ALA A 220 6.82 20.72 11.02
CA ALA A 220 7.83 19.88 10.36
C ALA A 220 7.81 18.42 10.86
N TYR A 221 7.53 18.23 12.14
CA TYR A 221 7.68 16.95 12.81
C TYR A 221 6.81 16.85 14.07
N GLN A 222 6.36 15.64 14.40
CA GLN A 222 5.76 15.30 15.69
C GLN A 222 6.16 13.87 16.09
N GLY A 223 6.35 13.63 17.38
CA GLY A 223 6.49 12.29 17.94
C GLY A 223 5.39 12.04 18.96
N ILE A 224 4.58 11.00 18.76
CA ILE A 224 3.54 10.60 19.71
C ILE A 224 4.03 9.36 20.45
N VAL A 225 4.23 9.48 21.76
CA VAL A 225 4.56 8.38 22.65
C VAL A 225 3.26 7.83 23.23
N ILE A 226 3.02 6.53 23.06
CA ILE A 226 1.90 5.82 23.67
C ILE A 226 2.48 4.79 24.62
N GLU A 227 2.18 4.94 25.91
CA GLU A 227 2.52 3.99 26.95
C GLU A 227 1.32 3.05 27.16
N LEU A 228 1.58 1.75 27.17
CA LEU A 228 0.58 0.70 27.37
C LEU A 228 0.63 0.16 28.80
N ARG A 229 -0.48 -0.43 29.26
CA ARG A 229 -0.57 -1.23 30.49
C ARG A 229 -1.31 -2.51 30.22
#